data_AF-A0A2Z2H5Y0-F1
#
_entry.id   AF-A0A2Z2H5Y0-F1
#
_cell.length_a   1.000
_cell.length_b   1.000
_cell.length_c   1.000
_cell.angle_alpha   90.00
_cell.angle_beta   90.00
_cell.angle_gamma   90.00
#
_symmetry.space_group_name_H-M   'P 1'
#
loop_
_entity.id
_entity.type
_entity.pdbx_description
1 polymer ?
#
loop_
_entity_poly.entity_id
_entity_poly.type
_entity_poly.pdbx_seq_one_letter_code
_entity_poly.pdbx_strand_id
1 'polypeptide(L)'
;MKSVATTVVTAADAAGRFPSQNDLEAVQGNIQRAAARLEAAEKLAAGLDAVTKEAGDACFNKYPYLKQPGEAGENQTKVDKCYRDLGHYLRLINYYL
;
A
#
# COMPACT_ATOMS: atom_id res chain seq x y z
N MET A 1 4.08 -2.65 -13.30
CA MET A 1 3.56 -3.02 -11.96
C MET A 1 4.01 -4.46 -11.67
N LYS A 2 4.76 -4.69 -10.59
CA LYS A 2 5.25 -6.03 -10.26
C LYS A 2 4.13 -6.83 -9.58
N SER A 3 3.78 -7.98 -10.13
CA SER A 3 2.89 -8.97 -9.56
C SER A 3 3.39 -10.37 -9.93
N VAL A 4 2.77 -11.42 -9.39
CA VAL A 4 3.10 -12.80 -9.77
C VAL A 4 2.92 -13.00 -11.29
N ALA A 5 1.79 -12.55 -11.83
CA ALA A 5 1.47 -12.65 -13.25
C ALA A 5 2.45 -11.87 -14.14
N THR A 6 2.73 -10.61 -13.82
CA THR A 6 3.65 -9.82 -14.66
C THR A 6 5.08 -10.34 -14.58
N THR A 7 5.49 -10.90 -13.44
CA THR A 7 6.82 -11.50 -13.27
C THR A 7 7.00 -12.72 -14.17
N VAL A 8 6.05 -13.66 -14.19
CA VAL A 8 6.17 -14.89 -14.99
C VAL A 8 6.00 -14.62 -16.49
N VAL A 9 5.12 -13.68 -16.87
CA VAL A 9 4.93 -13.27 -18.27
C VAL A 9 6.18 -12.59 -18.81
N THR A 10 6.74 -11.60 -18.09
CA THR A 10 7.97 -10.92 -18.52
C THR A 10 9.16 -11.88 -18.59
N ALA A 11 9.26 -12.86 -17.68
CA ALA A 11 10.31 -13.87 -17.72
C ALA A 11 10.17 -14.83 -18.92
N ALA A 12 8.94 -15.26 -19.24
CA ALA A 12 8.68 -16.11 -20.41
C ALA A 12 8.95 -15.37 -21.73
N ASP A 13 8.50 -14.11 -21.82
CA ASP A 13 8.70 -13.24 -22.98
C ASP A 13 10.19 -12.97 -23.24
N ALA A 14 10.95 -12.64 -22.19
CA ALA A 14 12.40 -12.43 -22.30
C ALA A 14 13.18 -13.67 -22.78
N ALA A 15 12.64 -14.88 -22.56
CA ALA A 15 13.22 -16.14 -23.03
C ALA A 15 12.61 -16.64 -24.35
N GLY A 16 11.67 -15.90 -24.96
CA GLY A 16 11.01 -16.29 -26.21
C GLY A 16 10.21 -17.59 -26.12
N ARG A 17 9.73 -17.94 -24.92
CA ARG A 17 9.04 -19.21 -24.65
C ARG A 17 7.57 -18.97 -24.31
N PHE A 18 6.73 -19.96 -24.59
CA PHE A 18 5.38 -20.00 -24.03
C PHE A 18 5.43 -20.20 -22.50
N PRO A 19 4.35 -19.82 -21.78
CA PRO A 19 4.20 -20.16 -20.37
C PRO A 19 4.33 -21.67 -20.14
N SER A 20 5.14 -22.03 -19.15
CA SER A 20 5.45 -23.39 -18.72
C SER A 20 4.61 -23.77 -17.50
N GLN A 21 4.65 -25.05 -17.11
CA GLN A 21 3.98 -25.52 -15.90
C GLN A 21 4.40 -24.73 -14.64
N ASN A 22 5.69 -24.40 -14.52
CA ASN A 22 6.20 -23.62 -13.38
C ASN A 22 5.56 -22.22 -13.29
N ASP A 23 5.27 -21.59 -14.44
CA ASP A 23 4.61 -20.27 -14.48
C ASP A 23 3.15 -20.38 -14.03
N LEU A 24 2.47 -21.47 -14.39
CA LEU A 24 1.10 -21.76 -13.97
C LEU A 24 1.02 -22.08 -12.47
N GLU A 25 1.98 -22.84 -11.94
CA GLU A 25 2.08 -23.13 -10.51
C GLU A 25 2.31 -21.86 -9.68
N ALA A 26 3.10 -20.91 -10.18
CA ALA A 26 3.26 -19.60 -9.53
C ALA A 26 1.91 -18.86 -9.44
N VAL A 27 1.11 -18.87 -10.50
CA VAL A 27 -0.24 -18.29 -10.50
C VAL A 27 -1.18 -19.04 -9.56
N GLN A 28 -1.05 -20.36 -9.41
CA GLN A 28 -1.84 -21.13 -8.45
C GLN A 28 -1.58 -20.68 -7.00
N GLY A 29 -0.32 -20.44 -6.63
CA GLY A 29 0.01 -19.86 -5.32
C GLY A 29 -0.62 -18.48 -5.10
N ASN A 30 -0.70 -17.67 -6.15
CA ASN A 30 -1.36 -16.36 -6.12
C ASN A 30 -2.89 -16.47 -5.87
N ILE A 31 -3.54 -17.53 -6.36
CA ILE A 31 -4.96 -17.81 -6.09
C ILE A 31 -5.16 -18.20 -4.62
N GLN A 32 -4.32 -19.09 -4.09
CA GLN A 32 -4.42 -19.55 -2.69
C GLN A 32 -4.29 -18.40 -1.68
N ARG A 33 -3.44 -17.40 -1.96
CA ARG A 33 -3.27 -16.24 -1.08
C ARG A 33 -4.31 -15.13 -1.31
N ALA A 34 -5.09 -15.21 -2.38
CA ALA A 34 -6.01 -14.14 -2.78
C ALA A 34 -7.08 -13.83 -1.72
N ALA A 35 -7.65 -14.84 -1.08
CA ALA A 35 -8.67 -14.62 -0.05
C ALA A 35 -8.16 -13.74 1.10
N ALA A 36 -6.99 -14.07 1.65
CA ALA A 36 -6.43 -13.35 2.81
C ALA A 36 -6.07 -11.88 2.48
N ARG A 37 -5.51 -11.62 1.30
CA ARG A 37 -5.11 -10.25 0.92
C ARG A 37 -6.32 -9.39 0.52
N LEU A 38 -7.33 -9.98 -0.13
CA LEU A 38 -8.57 -9.28 -0.47
C LEU A 38 -9.39 -8.97 0.79
N GLU A 39 -9.42 -9.85 1.79
CA GLU A 39 -10.03 -9.57 3.09
C GLU A 39 -9.36 -8.36 3.77
N ALA A 40 -8.02 -8.30 3.76
CA ALA A 40 -7.29 -7.16 4.30
C ALA A 40 -7.55 -5.88 3.50
N ALA A 41 -7.62 -5.97 2.16
CA ALA A 41 -7.92 -4.85 1.29
C ALA A 41 -9.33 -4.29 1.55
N GLU A 42 -10.34 -5.14 1.73
CA GLU A 42 -11.70 -4.73 2.04
C GLU A 42 -11.78 -4.00 3.39
N LYS A 43 -11.16 -4.56 4.43
CA LYS A 43 -11.12 -3.93 5.76
C LYS A 43 -10.40 -2.59 5.75
N LEU A 44 -9.26 -2.50 5.06
CA LEU A 44 -8.51 -1.24 4.96
C LEU A 44 -9.29 -0.19 4.17
N ALA A 45 -10.00 -0.57 3.09
CA ALA A 45 -10.84 0.35 2.33
C ALA A 45 -11.99 0.91 3.18
N ALA A 46 -12.65 0.06 3.97
CA ALA A 46 -13.74 0.47 4.86
C ALA A 46 -13.26 1.34 6.03
N GLY A 47 -12.03 1.12 6.53
CA GLY A 47 -11.46 1.81 7.68
C GLY A 47 -10.46 2.93 7.38
N LEU A 48 -10.28 3.33 6.10
CA LEU A 48 -9.16 4.14 5.66
C LEU A 48 -9.01 5.46 6.45
N ASP A 49 -10.11 6.20 6.62
CA ASP A 49 -10.09 7.51 7.29
C ASP A 49 -9.76 7.38 8.78
N ALA A 50 -10.28 6.34 9.44
CA ALA A 50 -10.03 6.09 10.86
C ALA A 50 -8.55 5.74 11.10
N VAL A 51 -8.00 4.82 10.29
CA VAL A 51 -6.59 4.40 10.38
C VAL A 51 -5.66 5.56 10.04
N THR A 52 -6.00 6.37 9.03
CA THR A 52 -5.22 7.57 8.66
C THR A 52 -5.16 8.57 9.81
N LYS A 53 -6.31 8.79 10.47
CA LYS A 53 -6.39 9.70 11.61
C LYS A 53 -5.53 9.22 12.77
N GLU A 54 -5.66 7.95 13.17
CA GLU A 54 -4.88 7.37 14.25
C GLU A 54 -3.36 7.46 13.97
N ALA A 55 -2.95 7.15 12.74
CA ALA A 55 -1.54 7.26 12.33
C ALA A 55 -1.02 8.71 12.38
N GLY A 56 -1.82 9.67 11.93
CA GLY A 56 -1.47 11.09 11.98
C GLY A 56 -1.35 11.62 13.40
N ASP A 57 -2.32 11.27 14.26
CA ASP A 57 -2.31 11.64 15.67
C ASP A 57 -1.08 11.04 16.37
N ALA A 58 -0.77 9.76 16.12
CA ALA A 58 0.42 9.11 16.65
C ALA A 58 1.73 9.80 16.22
N CYS A 59 1.82 10.26 14.97
CA CYS A 59 2.98 11.01 14.47
C CYS A 59 3.20 12.31 15.26
N PHE A 60 2.17 13.14 15.39
CA PHE A 60 2.29 14.42 16.09
C PHE A 60 2.40 14.29 17.61
N ASN A 61 1.85 13.22 18.19
CA ASN A 61 2.05 12.89 19.60
C ASN A 61 3.50 12.49 19.89
N LYS A 62 4.12 11.74 18.97
CA LYS A 62 5.52 11.33 19.09
C LYS A 62 6.50 12.46 18.77
N TYR A 63 6.15 13.33 17.82
CA TYR A 63 7.00 14.41 17.33
C TYR A 63 6.32 15.78 17.49
N PRO A 64 6.08 16.24 18.73
CA PRO A 64 5.35 17.49 18.99
C PRO A 64 6.08 18.73 18.47
N TYR A 65 7.42 18.67 18.32
CA TYR A 65 8.22 19.76 17.78
C TYR A 65 7.82 20.14 16.35
N LEU A 66 7.23 19.22 15.57
CA LEU A 66 6.81 19.49 14.19
C LEU A 66 5.75 20.60 14.10
N LYS A 67 5.06 20.91 15.19
CA LYS A 67 4.05 22.00 15.25
C LYS A 67 4.65 23.37 15.57
N GLN A 68 5.95 23.48 15.82
CA GLN A 68 6.60 24.76 16.11
C GLN A 68 6.73 25.62 14.83
N PRO A 69 6.80 26.96 14.96
CA PRO A 69 7.03 27.84 13.81
C PRO A 69 8.28 27.45 13.02
N GLY A 70 8.19 27.41 11.69
CA GLY A 70 9.27 26.98 10.80
C GLY A 70 9.30 25.48 10.48
N GLU A 71 8.54 24.66 11.20
CA GLU A 71 8.57 23.20 11.06
C GLU A 71 7.51 22.65 10.08
N ALA A 72 7.53 21.32 9.88
CA ALA A 72 6.72 20.64 8.89
C ALA A 72 5.20 20.67 9.15
N GLY A 73 4.75 20.95 10.38
CA GLY A 73 3.36 21.02 10.82
C GLY A 73 2.98 22.34 11.48
N GLU A 74 3.72 23.43 11.20
CA GLU A 74 3.55 24.75 11.85
C GLU A 74 2.14 25.39 11.69
N ASN A 75 1.31 24.91 10.76
CA ASN A 75 -0.04 25.41 10.54
C ASN A 75 -0.99 24.29 10.09
N GLN A 76 -2.30 24.54 10.21
CA GLN A 76 -3.34 23.55 9.93
C GLN A 76 -3.24 22.98 8.51
N THR A 77 -3.00 23.82 7.50
CA THR A 77 -2.85 23.37 6.10
C THR A 77 -1.71 22.36 5.93
N LYS A 78 -0.59 22.54 6.63
CA LYS A 78 0.54 21.59 6.61
C LYS A 78 0.22 20.30 7.35
N VAL A 79 -0.49 20.40 8.48
CA VAL A 79 -0.99 19.22 9.21
C VAL A 79 -1.94 18.41 8.31
N ASP A 80 -2.91 19.05 7.68
CA ASP A 80 -3.88 18.38 6.79
C ASP A 80 -3.18 17.67 5.60
N LYS A 81 -2.11 18.28 5.05
CA LYS A 81 -1.27 17.66 4.03
C LYS A 81 -0.54 16.41 4.54
N CYS A 82 -0.07 16.41 5.79
CA CYS A 82 0.55 15.24 6.39
C CYS A 82 -0.43 14.07 6.50
N TYR A 83 -1.67 14.33 6.97
CA TYR A 83 -2.72 13.31 7.03
C TYR A 83 -3.11 12.80 5.63
N ARG A 84 -3.20 13.70 4.65
CA ARG A 84 -3.40 13.33 3.24
C ARG A 84 -2.33 12.36 2.75
N ASP A 85 -1.06 12.62 3.04
CA ASP A 85 0.05 11.78 2.59
C ASP A 85 0.03 10.39 3.26
N LEU A 86 -0.33 10.32 4.55
CA LEU A 86 -0.60 9.05 5.23
C LEU A 86 -1.74 8.27 4.55
N GLY A 87 -2.84 8.94 4.23
CA GLY A 87 -3.94 8.34 3.48
C GLY A 87 -3.52 7.87 2.08
N HIS A 88 -2.62 8.61 1.41
CA HIS A 88 -2.04 8.17 0.14
C HIS A 88 -1.21 6.89 0.29
N TYR A 89 -0.35 6.78 1.30
CA TYR A 89 0.39 5.54 1.55
C TYR A 89 -0.53 4.36 1.86
N LEU A 90 -1.55 4.55 2.71
CA LEU A 90 -2.52 3.49 3.01
C LEU A 90 -3.31 3.07 1.77
N ARG A 91 -3.66 4.01 0.89
CA ARG A 91 -4.30 3.69 -0.40
C ARG A 91 -3.36 2.92 -1.34
N LEU A 92 -2.08 3.24 -1.38
CA LEU A 92 -1.10 2.45 -2.12
C LEU A 92 -0.96 1.04 -1.54
N ILE A 93 -0.88 0.91 -0.21
CA ILE A 93 -0.88 -0.40 0.46
C ILE A 93 -2.12 -1.20 0.06
N ASN A 94 -3.30 -0.57 0.06
CA ASN A 94 -4.54 -1.20 -0.39
C ASN A 94 -4.46 -1.73 -1.83
N TYR A 95 -3.84 -0.99 -2.76
CA TYR A 95 -3.64 -1.44 -4.14
C TYR A 95 -2.64 -2.59 -4.29
N TYR A 96 -1.77 -2.79 -3.31
CA TYR A 96 -0.72 -3.82 -3.34
C TYR A 96 -1.09 -5.08 -2.55
N LEU A 97 -2.20 -5.08 -1.81
CA LEU A 97 -2.81 -6.26 -1.19
C LEU A 97 -3.46 -7.11 -2.29
#